data_AF-A0A9D2FSX6-F1
#
_entry.id   AF-A0A9D2FSX6-F1
#
_cell.length_a   1.000
_cell.length_b   1.000
_cell.length_c   1.000
_cell.angle_alpha   90.00
_cell.angle_beta   90.00
_cell.angle_gamma   90.00
#
_symmetry.space_group_name_H-M   'P 1'
#
loop_
_entity.id
_entity.type
_entity.pdbx_description
1 polymer ?
#
loop_
_entity_poly.entity_id
_entity_poly.type
_entity_poly.pdbx_seq_one_letter_code
_entity_poly.pdbx_strand_id
1 'polypeptide(L)'
;MERINRQTAGQSQKLMVFVLTMSLYGLATLFTELIPKFQLGIVEFSVEYFLFIPLVLGMLFDPLSAALGAATGELVFSEIMLGQFGGLGELEKFLTVTVGVYLAGRLVRNPGNRKIVGIAAMMGTGVQLLMGTVVDILKVQFAVEDFEAVAGLPESVLATEGFAFLNDFLFSGILFCLLPTLFLVPKLYGKIEPLLGMQPRTKENSLGSINFKTVFACSLAFVCAICAELLAKAGYEIIDWEAGWAESGTAVAMGMVTAAALVVIILLIIKKNADCGKTV
;
A
#
# COMPACT_ATOMS: atom_id res chain seq x y z
N MET A 1 -15.55 -40.95 9.76
CA MET A 1 -16.02 -39.58 9.99
C MET A 1 -14.93 -38.64 9.52
N GLU A 2 -15.13 -38.12 8.30
CA GLU A 2 -14.18 -37.25 7.60
C GLU A 2 -13.85 -36.02 8.44
N ARG A 3 -12.56 -35.73 8.56
CA ARG A 3 -12.08 -34.45 9.05
C ARG A 3 -12.61 -33.39 8.08
N ILE A 4 -13.54 -32.58 8.55
CA ILE A 4 -13.93 -31.33 7.88
C ILE A 4 -12.67 -30.46 7.83
N ASN A 5 -11.91 -30.63 6.75
CA ASN A 5 -10.71 -29.89 6.44
C ASN A 5 -11.14 -28.48 6.06
N ARG A 6 -11.26 -27.59 7.03
CA ARG A 6 -11.30 -26.14 6.75
C ARG A 6 -9.95 -25.80 6.12
N GLN A 7 -9.88 -25.82 4.78
CA GLN A 7 -8.71 -25.48 3.97
C GLN A 7 -8.40 -23.98 4.06
N THR A 8 -8.12 -23.52 5.28
CA THR A 8 -7.41 -22.28 5.54
C THR A 8 -5.99 -22.50 5.06
N ALA A 9 -5.43 -21.58 4.27
CA ALA A 9 -4.06 -21.68 3.76
C ALA A 9 -3.10 -22.14 4.87
N GLY A 10 -2.28 -23.15 4.59
CA GLY A 10 -1.30 -23.67 5.56
C GLY A 10 -0.32 -22.58 5.97
N GLN A 11 0.31 -22.70 7.14
CA GLN A 11 1.26 -21.69 7.65
C GLN A 11 2.36 -21.34 6.62
N SER A 12 2.88 -22.33 5.90
CA SER A 12 3.85 -22.11 4.82
C SER A 12 3.29 -21.28 3.66
N GLN A 13 2.01 -21.45 3.32
CA GLN A 13 1.35 -20.71 2.24
C GLN A 13 1.08 -19.27 2.65
N LYS A 14 0.70 -19.05 3.92
CA LYS A 14 0.58 -17.71 4.50
C LYS A 14 1.90 -16.96 4.46
N LEU A 15 3.00 -17.63 4.82
CA LEU A 15 4.33 -17.06 4.73
C LEU A 15 4.71 -16.74 3.28
N MET A 16 4.35 -17.60 2.33
CA MET A 16 4.59 -17.35 0.91
C MET A 16 3.82 -16.14 0.38
N VAL A 17 2.54 -15.98 0.76
CA VAL A 17 1.73 -14.79 0.43
C VAL A 17 2.32 -13.53 1.06
N PHE A 18 2.77 -13.63 2.31
CA PHE A 18 3.45 -12.55 3.01
C PHE A 18 4.71 -12.10 2.24
N VAL A 19 5.61 -13.02 1.93
CA VAL A 19 6.86 -12.71 1.19
C VAL A 19 6.56 -12.18 -0.20
N LEU A 20 5.63 -12.81 -0.93
CA LEU A 20 5.23 -12.35 -2.26
C LEU A 20 4.72 -10.91 -2.24
N THR A 21 3.84 -10.60 -1.28
CA THR A 21 3.25 -9.26 -1.17
C THR A 21 4.28 -8.24 -0.71
N MET A 22 5.15 -8.62 0.23
CA MET A 22 6.28 -7.81 0.68
C MET A 22 7.20 -7.42 -0.47
N SER A 23 7.62 -8.38 -1.29
CA SER A 23 8.52 -8.10 -2.41
C SER A 23 7.85 -7.29 -3.51
N LEU A 24 6.62 -7.66 -3.92
CA LEU A 24 5.95 -6.98 -5.03
C LEU A 24 5.56 -5.54 -4.68
N TYR A 25 5.00 -5.34 -3.50
CA TYR A 25 4.57 -4.01 -3.09
C TYR A 25 5.76 -3.14 -2.66
N GLY A 26 6.74 -3.68 -1.93
CA GLY A 26 7.95 -2.93 -1.57
C GLY A 26 8.78 -2.48 -2.79
N LEU A 27 8.90 -3.31 -3.83
CA LEU A 27 9.52 -2.87 -5.08
C LEU A 27 8.66 -1.82 -5.79
N ALA A 28 7.33 -1.96 -5.75
CA ALA A 28 6.44 -1.00 -6.36
C ALA A 28 6.51 0.38 -5.68
N THR A 29 6.63 0.43 -4.35
CA THR A 29 6.78 1.69 -3.60
C THR A 29 8.08 2.38 -3.96
N LEU A 30 9.20 1.64 -4.04
CA LEU A 30 10.47 2.18 -4.54
C LEU A 30 10.33 2.82 -5.93
N PHE A 31 9.60 2.17 -6.84
CA PHE A 31 9.35 2.74 -8.16
C PHE A 31 8.47 3.98 -8.11
N THR A 32 7.44 4.02 -7.26
CA THR A 32 6.54 5.18 -7.18
C THR A 32 7.20 6.40 -6.54
N GLU A 33 8.10 6.20 -5.56
CA GLU A 33 8.88 7.30 -4.96
C GLU A 33 9.81 7.99 -5.98
N LEU A 34 10.22 7.27 -7.04
CA LEU A 34 11.00 7.84 -8.13
C LEU A 34 10.16 8.62 -9.16
N ILE A 35 8.84 8.50 -9.13
CA ILE A 35 7.96 9.18 -10.08
C ILE A 35 7.68 10.62 -9.59
N PRO A 36 7.96 11.66 -10.40
CA PRO A 36 7.67 13.02 -10.00
C PRO A 36 6.16 13.25 -9.88
N LYS A 37 5.76 14.00 -8.84
CA LYS A 37 4.37 14.46 -8.68
C LYS A 37 4.10 15.61 -9.66
N PHE A 38 3.04 15.49 -10.45
CA PHE A 38 2.67 16.54 -11.41
C PHE A 38 1.53 17.40 -10.87
N GLN A 39 1.80 18.69 -10.67
CA GLN A 39 0.77 19.67 -10.27
C GLN A 39 0.15 20.31 -11.52
N LEU A 40 -1.16 20.15 -11.69
CA LEU A 40 -1.95 20.82 -12.72
C LEU A 40 -2.96 21.77 -12.04
N GLY A 41 -2.52 22.99 -11.74
CA GLY A 41 -3.34 23.99 -11.07
C GLY A 41 -3.55 23.66 -9.59
N ILE A 42 -4.82 23.53 -9.15
CA ILE A 42 -5.18 23.17 -7.76
C ILE A 42 -5.18 21.63 -7.56
N VAL A 43 -5.05 20.86 -8.64
CA VAL A 43 -5.13 19.40 -8.63
C VAL A 43 -3.73 18.81 -8.70
N GLU A 44 -3.37 18.03 -7.68
CA GLU A 44 -2.13 17.25 -7.69
C GLU A 44 -2.42 15.87 -8.29
N PHE A 45 -1.71 15.53 -9.37
CA PHE A 45 -1.63 14.15 -9.86
C PHE A 45 -0.45 13.48 -9.15
N SER A 46 -0.72 13.03 -7.93
CA SER A 46 0.16 12.09 -7.25
C SER A 46 -0.18 10.70 -7.75
N VAL A 47 0.80 9.90 -8.15
CA VAL A 47 0.59 8.45 -8.23
C VAL A 47 0.66 7.97 -6.80
N GLU A 48 -0.43 8.20 -6.08
CA GLU A 48 -0.56 7.68 -4.74
C GLU A 48 -0.47 6.16 -4.86
N TYR A 49 0.64 5.65 -4.30
CA TYR A 49 1.08 4.28 -4.08
C TYR A 49 0.32 3.22 -4.88
N PHE A 50 1.04 2.29 -5.52
CA PHE A 50 0.42 1.15 -6.22
C PHE A 50 -0.27 0.13 -5.27
N LEU A 51 -1.16 0.61 -4.39
CA LEU A 51 -2.00 -0.06 -3.42
C LEU A 51 -2.93 -1.07 -4.10
N PHE A 52 -3.18 -0.93 -5.41
CA PHE A 52 -3.83 -2.00 -6.17
C PHE A 52 -3.10 -3.33 -6.02
N ILE A 53 -1.77 -3.37 -5.92
CA ILE A 53 -0.99 -4.61 -5.79
C ILE A 53 -1.40 -5.39 -4.54
N PRO A 54 -1.27 -4.81 -3.32
CA PRO A 54 -1.67 -5.52 -2.11
C PRO A 54 -3.20 -5.71 -2.02
N LEU A 55 -4.02 -4.82 -2.61
CA LEU A 55 -5.46 -5.03 -2.71
C LEU A 55 -5.79 -6.28 -3.54
N VAL A 56 -5.20 -6.43 -4.72
CA VAL A 56 -5.38 -7.62 -5.57
C VAL A 56 -4.95 -8.88 -4.83
N LEU A 57 -3.78 -8.87 -4.21
CA LEU A 57 -3.25 -10.02 -3.48
C LEU A 57 -4.11 -10.36 -2.26
N GLY A 58 -4.58 -9.37 -1.50
CA GLY A 58 -5.48 -9.56 -0.35
C GLY A 58 -6.87 -10.05 -0.73
N MET A 59 -7.35 -9.72 -1.94
CA MET A 59 -8.62 -10.21 -2.48
C MET A 59 -8.54 -11.65 -3.00
N LEU A 60 -7.36 -12.08 -3.48
CA LEU A 60 -7.14 -13.42 -4.03
C LEU A 60 -6.62 -14.42 -2.99
N PHE A 61 -5.79 -13.97 -2.04
CA PHE A 61 -5.14 -14.79 -1.03
C PHE A 61 -5.67 -14.53 0.39
N ASP A 62 -4.92 -14.95 1.42
CA ASP A 62 -5.20 -14.63 2.82
C ASP A 62 -4.99 -13.12 3.05
N PRO A 63 -6.06 -12.37 3.40
CA PRO A 63 -6.00 -10.91 3.54
C PRO A 63 -5.00 -10.42 4.58
N LEU A 64 -4.81 -11.16 5.68
CA LEU A 64 -3.94 -10.71 6.76
C LEU A 64 -2.47 -10.86 6.35
N SER A 65 -2.12 -12.01 5.76
CA SER A 65 -0.76 -12.23 5.24
C SER A 65 -0.40 -11.24 4.14
N ALA A 66 -1.32 -10.94 3.23
CA ALA A 66 -1.10 -9.94 2.19
C ALA A 66 -0.95 -8.53 2.78
N ALA A 67 -1.84 -8.12 3.68
CA ALA A 67 -1.81 -6.80 4.30
C ALA A 67 -0.52 -6.54 5.10
N LEU A 68 -0.13 -7.50 5.95
CA LEU A 68 1.11 -7.40 6.73
C LEU A 68 2.34 -7.45 5.81
N GLY A 69 2.32 -8.31 4.78
CA GLY A 69 3.39 -8.37 3.79
C GLY A 69 3.57 -7.04 3.10
N ALA A 70 2.48 -6.40 2.66
CA ALA A 70 2.50 -5.08 2.05
C ALA A 70 3.14 -4.04 2.97
N ALA A 71 2.62 -3.88 4.19
CA ALA A 71 3.13 -2.91 5.14
C ALA A 71 4.61 -3.15 5.50
N THR A 72 5.04 -4.41 5.64
CA THR A 72 6.46 -4.73 5.83
C THR A 72 7.30 -4.42 4.59
N GLY A 73 6.79 -4.70 3.39
CA GLY A 73 7.49 -4.41 2.14
C GLY A 73 7.72 -2.92 1.98
N GLU A 74 6.68 -2.13 2.21
CA GLU A 74 6.78 -0.67 2.19
C GLU A 74 7.79 -0.15 3.22
N LEU A 75 7.72 -0.60 4.47
CA LEU A 75 8.68 -0.19 5.50
C LEU A 75 10.14 -0.54 5.12
N VAL A 76 10.38 -1.77 4.65
CA VAL A 76 11.75 -2.22 4.33
C VAL A 76 12.28 -1.54 3.07
N PHE A 77 11.49 -1.47 2.01
CA PHE A 77 11.96 -1.01 0.70
C PHE A 77 11.78 0.50 0.49
N SER A 78 10.75 1.12 1.06
CA SER A 78 10.54 2.57 0.96
C SER A 78 11.31 3.32 2.03
N GLU A 79 11.25 2.88 3.28
CA GLU A 79 11.76 3.71 4.38
C GLU A 79 13.20 3.35 4.73
N ILE A 80 13.46 2.08 5.06
CA ILE A 80 14.81 1.61 5.42
C ILE A 80 15.73 1.62 4.21
N MET A 81 15.28 1.22 3.02
CA MET A 81 16.19 1.20 1.88
C MET A 81 16.49 2.58 1.32
N LEU A 82 15.62 3.58 1.48
CA LEU A 82 15.90 4.95 1.02
C LEU A 82 16.61 5.81 2.06
N GLY A 83 16.74 5.35 3.31
CA GLY A 83 17.46 6.13 4.32
C GLY A 83 16.63 7.18 5.01
N GLN A 84 15.32 7.00 5.07
CA GLN A 84 14.37 7.96 5.64
C GLN A 84 13.53 7.31 6.73
N PHE A 85 14.07 6.31 7.44
CA PHE A 85 13.29 5.53 8.39
C PHE A 85 13.06 6.31 9.69
N GLY A 86 11.88 6.92 9.82
CA GLY A 86 11.46 7.72 10.98
C GLY A 86 10.98 6.93 12.21
N GLY A 87 11.37 5.65 12.35
CA GLY A 87 11.12 4.87 13.55
C GLY A 87 9.64 4.64 13.89
N LEU A 88 9.16 5.33 14.94
CA LEU A 88 7.78 5.22 15.40
C LEU A 88 6.78 5.88 14.44
N GLY A 89 7.19 6.88 13.66
CA GLY A 89 6.30 7.54 12.70
C GLY A 89 5.85 6.58 11.58
N GLU A 90 6.74 5.68 11.18
CA GLU A 90 6.44 4.67 10.16
C GLU A 90 5.39 3.63 10.61
N LEU A 91 5.14 3.51 11.92
CA LEU A 91 4.09 2.62 12.42
C LEU A 91 2.69 3.09 12.00
N GLU A 92 2.49 4.39 11.81
CA GLU A 92 1.22 4.89 11.32
C GLU A 92 0.92 4.29 9.94
N LYS A 93 1.82 4.53 8.98
CA LYS A 93 1.72 4.01 7.61
C LYS A 93 1.58 2.49 7.60
N PHE A 94 2.38 1.80 8.41
CA PHE A 94 2.32 0.35 8.54
C PHE A 94 0.92 -0.14 8.94
N LEU A 95 0.32 0.48 9.96
CA LEU A 95 -0.99 0.07 10.50
C LEU A 95 -2.14 0.48 9.58
N THR A 96 -2.11 1.69 9.01
CA THR A 96 -3.18 2.18 8.13
C THR A 96 -3.27 1.38 6.83
N VAL A 97 -2.12 1.08 6.20
CA VAL A 97 -2.05 0.20 5.02
C VAL A 97 -2.52 -1.21 5.36
N THR A 98 -2.06 -1.77 6.49
CA THR A 98 -2.49 -3.10 6.93
C THR A 98 -4.02 -3.16 7.09
N VAL A 99 -4.61 -2.17 7.75
CA VAL A 99 -6.07 -2.13 8.00
C VAL A 99 -6.85 -1.96 6.69
N GLY A 100 -6.46 -1.04 5.82
CA GLY A 100 -7.14 -0.81 4.54
C GLY A 100 -7.15 -2.03 3.64
N VAL A 101 -5.97 -2.65 3.44
CA VAL A 101 -5.83 -3.86 2.61
C VAL A 101 -6.56 -5.05 3.23
N TYR A 102 -6.45 -5.23 4.55
CA TYR A 102 -7.12 -6.32 5.25
C TYR A 102 -8.65 -6.25 5.14
N LEU A 103 -9.22 -5.06 5.34
CA LEU A 103 -10.66 -4.85 5.23
C LEU A 103 -11.15 -5.09 3.80
N ALA A 104 -10.45 -4.55 2.80
CA ALA A 104 -10.78 -4.77 1.39
C ALA A 104 -10.71 -6.25 0.99
N GLY A 105 -9.62 -6.93 1.36
CA GLY A 105 -9.43 -8.35 1.11
C GLY A 105 -10.51 -9.20 1.79
N ARG A 106 -11.02 -8.79 2.95
CA ARG A 106 -12.10 -9.50 3.66
C ARG A 106 -13.48 -9.23 3.05
N LEU A 107 -13.71 -8.08 2.44
CA LEU A 107 -14.97 -7.74 1.79
C LEU A 107 -15.21 -8.61 0.54
N VAL A 108 -14.15 -8.99 -0.18
CA VAL A 108 -14.26 -9.83 -1.39
C VAL A 108 -14.38 -11.30 -1.01
N ARG A 109 -15.58 -11.85 -1.21
CA ARG A 109 -15.85 -13.29 -1.06
C ARG A 109 -15.75 -14.06 -2.38
N ASN A 110 -16.09 -13.41 -3.48
CA ASN A 110 -16.00 -13.96 -4.82
C ASN A 110 -15.22 -12.99 -5.70
N PRO A 111 -13.94 -13.27 -5.99
CA PRO A 111 -13.11 -12.43 -6.85
C PRO A 111 -13.65 -12.29 -8.29
N GLY A 112 -14.51 -13.21 -8.74
CA GLY A 112 -15.16 -13.10 -10.04
C GLY A 112 -16.24 -12.01 -10.11
N ASN A 113 -16.74 -11.50 -8.98
CA ASN A 113 -17.77 -10.46 -8.97
C ASN A 113 -17.13 -9.05 -9.04
N ARG A 114 -17.04 -8.50 -10.25
CA ARG A 114 -16.44 -7.16 -10.48
C ARG A 114 -17.04 -6.04 -9.62
N LYS A 115 -18.34 -6.11 -9.29
CA LYS A 115 -18.98 -5.08 -8.45
C LYS A 115 -18.42 -5.07 -7.03
N ILE A 116 -18.29 -6.25 -6.41
CA ILE A 116 -17.77 -6.33 -5.03
C ILE A 116 -16.27 -6.02 -4.98
N VAL A 117 -15.53 -6.41 -6.02
CA VAL A 117 -14.12 -6.06 -6.18
C VAL A 117 -13.94 -4.56 -6.27
N GLY A 118 -14.76 -3.87 -7.07
CA GLY A 118 -14.69 -2.42 -7.19
C GLY A 118 -15.03 -1.70 -5.89
N ILE A 119 -16.10 -2.13 -5.20
CA ILE A 119 -16.47 -1.59 -3.89
C ILE A 119 -15.35 -1.82 -2.86
N ALA A 120 -14.73 -3.02 -2.87
CA ALA A 120 -13.65 -3.35 -1.95
C ALA A 120 -12.39 -2.54 -2.23
N ALA A 121 -12.05 -2.29 -3.50
CA ALA A 121 -10.92 -1.45 -3.88
C ALA A 121 -11.11 -0.03 -3.35
N MET A 122 -12.26 0.60 -3.64
CA MET A 122 -12.56 1.95 -3.14
C MET A 122 -12.64 1.98 -1.62
N MET A 123 -13.22 0.97 -0.97
CA MET A 123 -13.30 0.95 0.49
C MET A 123 -11.92 0.82 1.13
N GLY A 124 -11.06 -0.06 0.61
CA GLY A 124 -9.69 -0.23 1.13
C GLY A 124 -8.88 1.04 1.03
N THR A 125 -8.86 1.64 -0.16
CA THR A 125 -8.19 2.93 -0.41
C THR A 125 -8.80 4.03 0.46
N GLY A 126 -10.12 4.19 0.45
CA GLY A 126 -10.79 5.25 1.23
C GLY A 126 -10.56 5.14 2.72
N VAL A 127 -10.55 3.93 3.28
CA VAL A 127 -10.25 3.71 4.70
C VAL A 127 -8.80 4.06 5.01
N GLN A 128 -7.84 3.60 4.19
CA GLN A 128 -6.42 3.90 4.40
C GLN A 128 -6.13 5.40 4.29
N LEU A 129 -6.64 6.07 3.25
CA LEU A 129 -6.49 7.52 3.09
C LEU A 129 -7.14 8.31 4.21
N LEU A 130 -8.39 7.98 4.57
CA LEU A 130 -9.10 8.70 5.62
C LEU A 130 -8.39 8.56 6.97
N MET A 131 -7.87 7.38 7.28
CA MET A 131 -7.08 7.19 8.49
C MET A 131 -5.83 8.08 8.49
N GLY A 132 -5.07 8.13 7.39
CA GLY A 132 -3.92 9.03 7.24
C GLY A 132 -4.31 10.50 7.42
N THR A 133 -5.32 10.97 6.70
CA THR A 133 -5.87 12.34 6.82
C THR A 133 -6.25 12.68 8.26
N VAL A 134 -6.89 11.75 8.98
CA VAL A 134 -7.23 11.95 10.39
C VAL A 134 -5.96 12.06 11.23
N VAL A 135 -4.96 11.18 11.03
CA VAL A 135 -3.72 11.28 11.80
C VAL A 135 -3.01 12.60 11.48
N ASP A 136 -2.94 13.04 10.24
CA ASP A 136 -2.34 14.32 9.83
C ASP A 136 -3.04 15.54 10.45
N ILE A 137 -4.38 15.54 10.53
CA ILE A 137 -5.13 16.57 11.25
C ILE A 137 -4.80 16.55 12.75
N LEU A 138 -4.83 15.37 13.38
CA LEU A 138 -4.53 15.24 14.81
C LEU A 138 -3.09 15.63 15.14
N LYS A 139 -2.16 15.28 14.26
CA LYS A 139 -0.76 15.66 14.31
C LYS A 139 -0.61 17.18 14.41
N VAL A 140 -1.32 17.96 13.61
CA VAL A 140 -1.23 19.43 13.67
C VAL A 140 -1.96 20.00 14.89
N GLN A 141 -3.06 19.38 15.31
CA GLN A 141 -3.81 19.83 16.49
C GLN A 141 -3.08 19.58 17.82
N PHE A 142 -2.32 18.49 17.92
CA PHE A 142 -1.64 18.11 19.16
C PHE A 142 -0.15 18.45 19.19
N ALA A 143 0.53 18.63 18.05
CA ALA A 143 1.96 18.98 18.03
C ALA A 143 2.26 20.46 18.34
N VAL A 144 1.25 21.25 18.74
CA VAL A 144 1.35 22.70 18.79
C VAL A 144 0.83 23.24 20.12
N GLU A 145 1.69 23.25 21.13
CA GLU A 145 1.56 24.20 22.26
C GLU A 145 2.17 25.59 21.91
N ASP A 146 2.89 25.74 20.79
CA ASP A 146 3.66 26.94 20.43
C ASP A 146 3.07 27.86 19.31
N PHE A 147 1.88 27.57 18.75
CA PHE A 147 1.18 28.48 17.80
C PHE A 147 -0.20 28.93 18.30
N GLU A 148 -0.29 29.42 19.53
CA GLU A 148 -1.37 30.37 19.90
C GLU A 148 -1.34 31.67 19.05
N ALA A 149 -0.40 31.81 18.10
CA ALA A 149 -0.12 33.05 17.38
C ALA A 149 -0.70 33.18 15.95
N VAL A 150 -1.37 32.17 15.37
CA VAL A 150 -2.00 32.31 14.04
C VAL A 150 -3.45 31.81 14.04
N ALA A 151 -4.40 32.74 14.08
CA ALA A 151 -5.82 32.44 13.99
C ALA A 151 -6.16 31.79 12.63
N GLY A 152 -6.81 30.63 12.65
CA GLY A 152 -7.31 29.93 11.45
C GLY A 152 -6.44 28.78 10.92
N LEU A 153 -5.28 28.52 11.53
CA LEU A 153 -4.38 27.44 11.10
C LEU A 153 -5.02 26.03 11.19
N PRO A 154 -5.77 25.66 12.25
CA PRO A 154 -6.45 24.36 12.32
C PRO A 154 -7.55 24.19 11.26
N GLU A 155 -8.27 25.26 10.94
CA GLU A 155 -9.34 25.25 9.95
C GLU A 155 -8.78 25.16 8.52
N SER A 156 -7.66 25.86 8.28
CA SER A 156 -6.93 25.75 7.01
C SER A 156 -6.39 24.34 6.78
N VAL A 157 -5.82 23.71 7.81
CA VAL A 157 -5.27 22.34 7.69
C VAL A 157 -6.38 21.32 7.43
N LEU A 158 -7.50 21.42 8.14
CA LEU A 158 -8.66 20.57 7.88
C LEU A 158 -9.15 20.74 6.43
N ALA A 159 -9.16 21.97 5.91
CA ALA A 159 -9.56 22.24 4.53
C ALA A 159 -8.54 21.70 3.51
N THR A 160 -7.23 21.85 3.75
CA THR A 160 -6.19 21.37 2.83
C THR A 160 -6.08 19.85 2.82
N GLU A 161 -6.08 19.22 4.00
CA GLU A 161 -6.02 17.76 4.15
C GLU A 161 -7.30 17.10 3.62
N GLY A 162 -8.47 17.68 3.92
CA GLY A 162 -9.74 17.19 3.38
C GLY A 162 -9.83 17.32 1.87
N PHE A 163 -9.27 18.39 1.29
CA PHE A 163 -9.20 18.55 -0.16
C PHE A 163 -8.21 17.57 -0.80
N ALA A 164 -7.03 17.39 -0.20
CA ALA A 164 -6.04 16.39 -0.64
C ALA A 164 -6.65 14.98 -0.63
N PHE A 165 -7.29 14.58 0.47
CA PHE A 165 -8.02 13.32 0.58
C PHE A 165 -9.03 13.11 -0.55
N LEU A 166 -9.88 14.11 -0.84
CA LEU A 166 -10.88 13.99 -1.89
C LEU A 166 -10.24 13.90 -3.28
N ASN A 167 -9.19 14.68 -3.52
CA ASN A 167 -8.43 14.64 -4.75
C ASN A 167 -7.81 13.25 -4.96
N ASP A 168 -7.07 12.77 -3.98
CA ASP A 168 -6.40 11.48 -4.04
C ASP A 168 -7.38 10.31 -4.13
N PHE A 169 -8.47 10.34 -3.37
CA PHE A 169 -9.50 9.31 -3.45
C PHE A 169 -10.20 9.26 -4.81
N LEU A 170 -10.48 10.41 -5.44
CA LEU A 170 -11.18 10.49 -6.71
C LEU A 170 -10.26 10.24 -7.92
N PHE A 171 -9.04 10.74 -7.90
CA PHE A 171 -8.11 10.58 -9.02
C PHE A 171 -7.28 9.32 -8.84
N SER A 172 -6.45 9.26 -7.80
CA SER A 172 -5.54 8.15 -7.55
C SER A 172 -6.30 6.86 -7.19
N GLY A 173 -7.33 6.98 -6.35
CA GLY A 173 -8.21 5.88 -5.98
C GLY A 173 -8.95 5.28 -7.17
N ILE A 174 -9.38 6.08 -8.15
CA ILE A 174 -10.05 5.55 -9.34
C ILE A 174 -9.03 5.01 -10.36
N LEU A 175 -8.05 5.83 -10.74
CA LEU A 175 -7.14 5.52 -11.84
C LEU A 175 -6.13 4.44 -11.48
N PHE A 176 -5.55 4.51 -10.28
CA PHE A 176 -4.45 3.65 -9.87
C PHE A 176 -4.87 2.54 -8.89
N CYS A 177 -6.00 2.68 -8.18
CA CYS A 177 -6.52 1.60 -7.33
C CYS A 177 -7.66 0.82 -8.00
N LEU A 178 -8.76 1.47 -8.37
CA LEU A 178 -9.97 0.80 -8.85
C LEU A 178 -9.77 0.12 -10.20
N LEU A 179 -9.30 0.85 -11.22
CA LEU A 179 -9.18 0.30 -12.58
C LEU A 179 -8.23 -0.90 -12.65
N PRO A 180 -7.00 -0.84 -12.09
CA PRO A 180 -6.10 -1.99 -12.10
C PRO A 180 -6.66 -3.17 -11.31
N THR A 181 -7.31 -2.92 -10.18
CA THR A 181 -7.91 -3.99 -9.36
C THR A 181 -9.07 -4.69 -10.10
N LEU A 182 -9.96 -3.93 -10.74
CA LEU A 182 -11.05 -4.48 -11.56
C LEU A 182 -10.56 -5.30 -12.75
N PHE A 183 -9.40 -4.95 -13.29
CA PHE A 183 -8.78 -5.67 -14.41
C PHE A 183 -8.04 -6.93 -13.94
N LEU A 184 -7.22 -6.81 -12.90
CA LEU A 184 -6.29 -7.85 -12.46
C LEU A 184 -6.99 -8.95 -11.65
N VAL A 185 -7.89 -8.60 -10.72
CA VAL A 185 -8.51 -9.60 -9.82
C VAL A 185 -9.22 -10.69 -10.62
N PRO A 186 -10.13 -10.40 -11.58
CA PRO A 186 -10.79 -11.46 -12.34
C PRO A 186 -9.85 -12.21 -13.29
N LYS A 187 -8.75 -11.57 -13.73
CA LYS A 187 -7.81 -12.14 -14.69
C LYS A 187 -6.82 -13.11 -14.04
N LEU A 188 -6.45 -12.85 -12.79
CA LEU A 188 -5.52 -13.63 -11.98
C LEU A 188 -6.23 -14.70 -11.15
N TYR A 189 -7.52 -14.51 -10.85
CA TYR A 189 -8.33 -15.48 -10.13
C TYR A 189 -8.30 -16.86 -10.79
N GLY A 190 -7.97 -17.88 -10.01
CA GLY A 190 -7.84 -19.27 -10.45
C GLY A 190 -6.53 -19.59 -11.17
N LYS A 191 -5.63 -18.62 -11.35
CA LYS A 191 -4.33 -18.81 -12.02
C LYS A 191 -3.16 -18.73 -11.05
N ILE A 192 -3.18 -17.79 -10.12
CA ILE A 192 -2.05 -17.56 -9.20
C ILE A 192 -2.15 -18.41 -7.94
N GLU A 193 -3.37 -18.77 -7.52
CA GLU A 193 -3.61 -19.60 -6.34
C GLU A 193 -3.04 -21.03 -6.50
N PRO A 194 -3.28 -21.72 -7.63
CA PRO A 194 -2.71 -23.05 -7.85
C PRO A 194 -1.17 -23.06 -7.90
N LEU A 195 -0.55 -21.97 -8.36
CA LEU A 195 0.92 -21.85 -8.42
C LEU A 195 1.55 -21.81 -7.02
N LEU A 196 0.81 -21.33 -6.01
CA LEU A 196 1.23 -21.35 -4.61
C LEU A 196 0.70 -22.59 -3.85
N GLY A 197 0.19 -23.59 -4.59
CA GLY A 197 -0.41 -24.79 -4.04
C GLY A 197 -1.73 -24.55 -3.28
N MET A 198 -2.38 -23.41 -3.50
CA MET A 198 -3.63 -23.04 -2.84
C MET A 198 -4.83 -23.30 -3.75
N GLN A 199 -5.97 -23.59 -3.14
CA GLN A 199 -7.23 -23.60 -3.88
C GLN A 199 -7.71 -22.16 -4.12
N PRO A 200 -8.27 -21.86 -5.31
CA PRO A 200 -8.85 -20.56 -5.60
C PRO A 200 -9.91 -20.18 -4.57
N ARG A 201 -9.96 -18.90 -4.21
CA ARG A 201 -10.85 -18.41 -3.16
C ARG A 201 -12.32 -18.57 -3.57
N THR A 202 -13.10 -19.30 -2.78
CA THR A 202 -14.54 -19.47 -2.97
C THR A 202 -15.33 -18.82 -1.83
N LYS A 203 -16.65 -18.66 -2.00
CA LYS A 203 -17.53 -18.12 -0.94
C LYS A 203 -17.42 -18.91 0.37
N GLU A 204 -17.20 -20.22 0.28
CA GLU A 204 -17.10 -21.14 1.41
C GLU A 204 -15.74 -21.08 2.11
N ASN A 205 -14.66 -20.79 1.36
CA ASN A 205 -13.31 -20.60 1.91
C ASN A 205 -12.99 -19.13 2.25
N SER A 206 -13.94 -18.21 2.09
CA SER A 206 -13.74 -16.81 2.44
C SER A 206 -13.77 -16.63 3.96
N LEU A 207 -12.83 -15.84 4.50
CA LEU A 207 -12.96 -15.34 5.86
C LEU A 207 -14.31 -14.62 5.94
N GLY A 208 -15.18 -15.04 6.86
CA GLY A 208 -16.56 -14.57 6.96
C GLY A 208 -16.68 -13.04 7.04
N SER A 209 -17.92 -12.52 7.00
CA SER A 209 -18.18 -11.07 7.02
C SER A 209 -17.34 -10.33 8.06
N ILE A 210 -17.08 -9.06 7.76
CA ILE A 210 -16.59 -8.10 8.75
C ILE A 210 -17.53 -8.20 9.95
N ASN A 211 -16.98 -8.67 11.07
CA ASN A 211 -17.70 -8.85 12.33
C ASN A 211 -17.30 -7.70 13.26
N PHE A 212 -18.07 -7.47 14.32
CA PHE A 212 -17.76 -6.46 15.33
C PHE A 212 -16.34 -6.60 15.88
N LYS A 213 -15.85 -7.84 16.08
CA LYS A 213 -14.45 -8.12 16.49
C LYS A 213 -13.42 -7.59 15.50
N THR A 214 -13.70 -7.68 14.21
CA THR A 214 -12.83 -7.17 13.14
C THR A 214 -12.77 -5.66 13.18
N VAL A 215 -13.93 -5.01 13.27
CA VAL A 215 -14.02 -3.55 13.36
C VAL A 215 -13.28 -3.07 14.61
N PHE A 216 -13.54 -3.69 15.77
CA PHE A 216 -12.86 -3.35 17.02
C PHE A 216 -11.33 -3.51 16.92
N ALA A 217 -10.84 -4.59 16.31
CA ALA A 217 -9.41 -4.79 16.12
C ALA A 217 -8.79 -3.74 15.17
N CYS A 218 -9.47 -3.39 14.08
CA CYS A 218 -9.03 -2.33 13.17
C CYS A 218 -9.05 -0.95 13.85
N SER A 219 -10.08 -0.65 14.64
CA SER A 219 -10.14 0.59 15.43
C SER A 219 -9.03 0.65 16.46
N LEU A 220 -8.72 -0.45 17.15
CA LEU A 220 -7.61 -0.50 18.10
C LEU A 220 -6.26 -0.30 17.39
N ALA A 221 -6.05 -0.94 16.24
CA ALA A 221 -4.86 -0.71 15.42
C ALA A 221 -4.73 0.75 14.99
N PHE A 222 -5.85 1.39 14.62
CA PHE A 222 -5.84 2.80 14.26
C PHE A 222 -5.54 3.73 15.46
N VAL A 223 -6.06 3.44 16.65
CA VAL A 223 -5.67 4.16 17.87
C VAL A 223 -4.17 4.00 18.15
N CYS A 224 -3.62 2.79 17.98
CA CYS A 224 -2.19 2.57 18.10
C CYS A 224 -1.38 3.37 17.07
N ALA A 225 -1.87 3.51 15.83
CA ALA A 225 -1.26 4.33 14.79
C ALA A 225 -1.18 5.80 15.22
N ILE A 226 -2.30 6.36 15.69
CA ILE A 226 -2.34 7.73 16.21
C ILE A 226 -1.38 7.91 17.38
N CYS A 227 -1.39 6.99 18.35
CA CYS A 227 -0.50 7.06 19.50
C CYS A 227 0.98 6.97 19.10
N ALA A 228 1.34 6.07 18.18
CA ALA A 228 2.71 5.91 17.71
C ALA A 228 3.22 7.20 17.05
N GLU A 229 2.39 7.80 16.20
CA GLU A 229 2.73 9.04 15.50
C GLU A 229 2.86 10.24 16.45
N LEU A 230 1.93 10.39 17.40
CA LEU A 230 2.00 11.45 18.40
C LEU A 230 3.23 11.30 19.30
N LEU A 231 3.62 10.06 19.64
CA LEU A 231 4.84 9.78 20.40
C LEU A 231 6.10 10.09 19.58
N ALA A 232 6.10 9.76 18.28
CA ALA A 232 7.19 10.11 17.38
C ALA A 232 7.40 11.64 17.35
N LYS A 233 6.32 12.41 17.15
CA LYS A 233 6.38 13.88 17.19
C LYS A 233 6.78 14.47 18.53
N ALA A 234 6.45 13.80 19.63
CA ALA A 234 6.88 14.21 20.97
C ALA A 234 8.38 13.93 21.25
N GLY A 235 9.14 13.45 20.26
CA GLY A 235 10.58 13.21 20.37
C GLY A 235 10.94 11.86 21.00
N TYR A 236 9.99 10.94 21.14
CA TYR A 236 10.26 9.57 21.58
C TYR A 236 10.66 8.66 20.42
N GLU A 237 11.55 9.12 19.55
CA GLU A 237 12.09 8.32 18.46
C GLU A 237 12.97 7.19 19.05
N ILE A 238 12.42 5.96 19.05
CA ILE A 238 13.10 4.80 19.65
C ILE A 238 14.32 4.40 18.80
N ILE A 239 14.22 4.54 17.48
CA ILE A 239 15.28 4.29 16.49
C ILE A 239 15.02 5.21 15.30
N ASP A 240 15.90 6.18 15.08
CA ASP A 240 15.95 7.00 13.87
C ASP A 240 17.17 6.57 13.03
N TRP A 241 16.98 6.37 11.72
CA TRP A 241 18.06 5.98 10.82
C TRP A 241 17.98 6.77 9.52
N GLU A 242 18.88 7.74 9.41
CA GLU A 242 19.16 8.45 8.17
C GLU A 242 20.38 7.89 7.47
N ALA A 243 20.26 7.63 6.17
CA ALA A 243 21.38 7.15 5.40
C ALA A 243 22.19 8.30 4.82
N GLY A 244 23.45 8.46 5.25
CA GLY A 244 24.33 9.53 4.74
C GLY A 244 24.65 9.50 3.23
N TRP A 245 24.18 8.49 2.49
CA TRP A 245 24.27 8.43 1.03
C TRP A 245 23.03 8.97 0.30
N ALA A 246 21.87 9.08 0.99
CA ALA A 246 20.62 9.58 0.42
C ALA A 246 20.71 11.07 0.04
N GLU A 247 21.49 11.86 0.78
CA GLU A 247 21.78 13.26 0.47
C GLU A 247 22.93 13.45 -0.53
N SER A 248 23.67 12.38 -0.87
CA SER A 248 24.84 12.51 -1.74
C SER A 248 24.42 12.60 -3.21
N GLY A 249 24.54 13.79 -3.79
CA GLY A 249 24.23 14.03 -5.21
C GLY A 249 25.03 13.14 -6.17
N THR A 250 26.18 12.63 -5.74
CA THR A 250 27.00 11.65 -6.49
C THR A 250 26.38 10.25 -6.53
N ALA A 251 25.75 9.77 -5.44
CA ALA A 251 25.06 8.48 -5.44
C ALA A 251 23.80 8.51 -6.31
N VAL A 252 23.04 9.61 -6.25
CA VAL A 252 21.85 9.81 -7.08
C VAL A 252 22.22 9.90 -8.56
N ALA A 253 23.31 10.61 -8.91
CA ALA A 253 23.83 10.66 -10.27
C ALA A 253 24.28 9.28 -10.79
N MET A 254 24.98 8.50 -9.97
CA MET A 254 25.40 7.13 -10.33
C MET A 254 24.20 6.19 -10.49
N GLY A 255 23.18 6.31 -9.63
CA GLY A 255 21.91 5.59 -9.74
C GLY A 255 21.18 5.87 -11.06
N MET A 256 21.11 7.14 -11.47
CA MET A 256 20.49 7.52 -12.75
C MET A 256 21.27 6.96 -13.95
N VAL A 257 22.60 7.02 -13.94
CA VAL A 257 23.44 6.50 -15.04
C VAL A 257 23.29 4.99 -15.19
N THR A 258 23.28 4.26 -14.07
CA THR A 258 23.10 2.80 -14.08
C THR A 258 21.70 2.39 -14.52
N ALA A 259 20.65 3.10 -14.08
CA ALA A 259 19.28 2.88 -14.55
C ALA A 259 19.13 3.15 -16.05
N ALA A 260 19.70 4.24 -16.55
CA ALA A 260 19.70 4.57 -17.98
C ALA A 260 20.40 3.50 -18.82
N ALA A 261 21.55 2.99 -18.36
CA ALA A 261 22.27 1.91 -19.02
C ALA A 261 21.42 0.62 -19.08
N LEU A 262 20.74 0.26 -17.99
CA LEU A 262 19.84 -0.89 -17.94
C LEU A 262 18.67 -0.75 -18.92
N VAL A 263 18.04 0.42 -19.00
CA VAL A 263 16.95 0.68 -19.96
C VAL A 263 17.43 0.51 -21.40
N VAL A 264 18.61 1.03 -21.73
CA VAL A 264 19.19 0.87 -23.08
C VAL A 264 19.46 -0.60 -23.39
N ILE A 265 20.01 -1.36 -22.44
CA ILE A 265 20.26 -2.80 -22.59
C ILE A 265 18.94 -3.55 -22.83
N ILE A 266 17.90 -3.26 -22.05
CA ILE A 266 16.59 -3.89 -22.19
C ILE A 266 15.99 -3.57 -23.57
N LEU A 267 16.04 -2.30 -24.02
CA LEU A 267 15.56 -1.90 -25.33
C LEU A 267 16.31 -2.59 -26.48
N LEU A 268 17.63 -2.76 -26.34
CA LEU A 268 18.45 -3.50 -27.31
C LEU A 268 18.08 -4.98 -27.37
N ILE A 269 17.80 -5.61 -26.22
CA ILE A 269 17.35 -7.00 -26.15
C ILE A 269 15.97 -7.14 -26.80
N ILE A 270 15.03 -6.25 -26.51
CA ILE A 270 13.69 -6.24 -27.12
C ILE A 270 13.81 -6.08 -28.64
N LYS A 271 14.63 -5.14 -29.12
CA LYS A 271 14.84 -4.89 -30.55
C LYS A 271 15.47 -6.12 -31.24
N LYS A 272 16.49 -6.73 -30.64
CA LYS A 272 17.14 -7.94 -31.15
C LYS A 272 16.18 -9.14 -31.22
N ASN A 273 15.30 -9.30 -30.23
CA ASN A 273 14.28 -10.35 -30.23
C ASN A 273 13.17 -10.07 -31.26
N ALA A 274 12.80 -8.81 -31.48
CA ALA A 274 11.82 -8.40 -32.48
C ALA A 274 12.34 -8.58 -33.92
N ASP A 275 13.63 -8.38 -34.16
CA ASP A 275 14.27 -8.59 -35.46
C ASP A 275 14.46 -10.09 -35.77
N CYS A 276 14.67 -10.93 -34.74
CA CYS A 276 14.77 -12.39 -34.90
C CYS A 276 13.42 -13.06 -35.23
N GLY A 277 12.30 -12.44 -34.85
CA GLY A 277 10.94 -12.92 -35.18
C GLY A 277 10.45 -12.61 -36.60
N LYS A 278 11.22 -11.85 -37.40
CA LYS A 278 10.87 -11.48 -38.79
C LYS A 278 11.57 -12.33 -39.85
N THR A 279 12.41 -13.29 -39.44
CA THR A 279 13.16 -14.19 -40.33
C THR A 279 12.69 -15.65 -40.24
N VAL A 280 11.38 -15.88 -40.19
CA VAL A 280 10.75 -17.17 -40.50
C VAL A 280 9.59 -16.92 -41.47
#